data_AF-A0A9X3ES50-F1
#
_entry.id   AF-A0A9X3ES50-F1
#
_cell.length_a   1.000
_cell.length_b   1.000
_cell.length_c   1.000
_cell.angle_alpha   90.00
_cell.angle_beta   90.00
_cell.angle_gamma   90.00
#
_symmetry.space_group_name_H-M   'P 1'
#
loop_
_entity.id
_entity.type
_entity.pdbx_description
1 polymer ?
#
loop_
_entity_poly.entity_id
_entity_poly.type
_entity_poly.pdbx_seq_one_letter_code
_entity_poly.pdbx_strand_id
1 'polypeptide(L)' 'MPGHEHVHGPDCDHDHDHDHDHGHVHGPDCDHDHGPAPYVRTAPKIGRNDPCPCGSGKKYKKCHDA' A
#
# COMPACT_ATOMS: atom_id res chain seq x y z
N MET A 1 -7.17 -26.82 21.91
CA MET A 1 -7.35 -25.69 22.84
C MET A 1 -7.92 -24.56 22.02
N PRO A 2 -9.19 -24.16 22.18
CA PRO A 2 -9.74 -23.06 21.38
C PRO A 2 -9.32 -21.72 21.99
N GLY A 3 -8.87 -20.79 21.14
CA GLY A 3 -8.44 -19.45 21.52
C GLY A 3 -9.58 -18.71 22.23
N HIS A 4 -9.31 -18.27 23.45
CA HIS A 4 -10.25 -17.51 24.25
C HIS A 4 -10.29 -16.07 23.72
N GLU A 5 -11.43 -15.71 23.12
CA GLU A 5 -11.75 -14.36 22.68
C GLU A 5 -11.70 -13.42 23.89
N HIS A 6 -10.81 -12.44 23.86
CA HIS A 6 -10.65 -11.49 24.96
C HIS A 6 -11.74 -10.42 24.83
N VAL A 7 -12.68 -10.38 25.77
CA VAL A 7 -13.71 -9.33 25.86
C VAL A 7 -13.21 -8.19 26.75
N HIS A 8 -13.00 -7.02 26.18
CA HIS A 8 -12.63 -5.81 26.91
C HIS A 8 -13.87 -5.21 27.57
N GLY A 9 -13.97 -5.38 28.89
CA GLY A 9 -15.01 -4.77 29.71
C GLY A 9 -14.69 -3.31 30.07
N PRO A 10 -15.68 -2.54 30.52
CA PRO A 10 -15.53 -1.11 30.86
C PRO A 10 -14.68 -0.82 32.11
N ASP A 11 -14.03 -1.81 32.72
CA ASP A 11 -13.26 -1.69 33.98
C ASP A 11 -11.86 -2.35 33.87
N CYS A 12 -11.40 -2.62 32.66
CA CYS A 12 -10.08 -3.19 32.45
C CYS A 12 -9.02 -2.07 32.40
N ASP A 13 -8.58 -1.61 33.58
CA ASP A 13 -7.45 -0.67 33.72
C ASP A 13 -6.13 -1.35 33.31
N HIS A 14 -5.92 -1.48 32.02
CA HIS A 14 -4.63 -1.85 31.45
C HIS A 14 -4.31 -0.89 30.32
N ASP A 15 -3.57 0.18 30.64
CA ASP A 15 -2.87 1.02 29.67
C ASP A 15 -1.83 0.15 28.95
N HIS A 16 -2.29 -0.52 27.91
CA HIS A 16 -1.41 -1.10 26.90
C HIS A 16 -1.54 -0.22 25.67
N ASP A 17 -0.43 0.43 25.32
CA ASP A 17 -0.22 1.07 24.02
C ASP A 17 -0.29 -0.06 22.97
N HIS A 18 -1.51 -0.35 22.53
CA HIS A 18 -1.78 -1.41 21.59
C HIS A 18 -1.54 -0.87 20.19
N ASP A 19 -0.30 -1.04 19.74
CA ASP A 19 0.09 -1.01 18.33
C ASP A 19 -0.60 -2.19 17.63
N HIS A 20 -1.89 -2.03 17.36
CA HIS A 20 -2.70 -3.04 16.70
C HIS A 20 -2.46 -2.97 15.19
N ASP A 21 -1.63 -3.87 14.69
CA ASP A 21 -1.63 -4.34 13.30
C ASP A 21 -2.90 -5.17 13.04
N HIS A 22 -4.07 -4.54 13.24
CA HIS A 22 -5.36 -5.11 12.84
C HIS A 22 -5.82 -4.32 11.63
N GLY A 23 -5.69 -4.96 10.46
CA GLY A 23 -6.02 -4.37 9.17
C GLY A 23 -7.42 -3.75 9.17
N HIS A 24 -7.44 -2.41 9.15
CA HIS A 24 -8.66 -1.64 9.03
C HIS A 24 -9.34 -1.97 7.70
N VAL A 25 -10.59 -2.45 7.76
CA VAL A 25 -11.40 -2.76 6.58
C VAL A 25 -12.12 -1.50 6.15
N HIS A 26 -11.66 -0.84 5.08
CA HIS A 26 -12.33 0.34 4.52
C HIS A 26 -13.67 -0.05 3.89
N GLY A 27 -14.77 0.34 4.55
CA GLY A 27 -16.11 0.33 3.98
C GLY A 27 -16.34 1.53 3.03
N PRO A 28 -17.42 1.54 2.24
CA PRO A 28 -17.75 2.65 1.34
C PRO A 28 -18.09 3.98 2.05
N ASP A 29 -18.10 4.00 3.39
CA ASP A 29 -18.45 5.14 4.25
C ASP A 29 -17.43 5.23 5.39
N CYS A 30 -16.16 5.43 5.05
CA CYS A 30 -15.14 5.78 6.04
C CYS A 30 -14.82 7.27 5.93
N ASP A 31 -15.10 8.03 7.00
CA ASP A 31 -14.88 9.48 7.14
C ASP A 31 -13.38 9.85 7.25
N HIS A 32 -12.55 9.30 6.37
CA HIS A 32 -11.13 9.62 6.28
C HIS A 32 -10.76 9.89 4.83
N ASP A 33 -9.94 10.92 4.62
CA ASP A 33 -9.56 11.38 3.27
C ASP A 33 -8.70 10.32 2.56
N HIS A 34 -9.31 9.63 1.61
CA HIS A 34 -8.57 8.91 0.59
C HIS A 34 -8.04 9.94 -0.38
N GLY A 35 -6.77 10.31 -0.18
CA GLY A 35 -6.06 11.28 -1.00
C GLY A 35 -6.23 11.06 -2.51
N PRO A 36 -5.82 12.04 -3.32
CA PRO A 36 -6.18 12.11 -4.74
C PRO A 36 -5.88 10.81 -5.48
N ALA A 37 -6.80 10.45 -6.39
CA ALA A 37 -6.70 9.23 -7.20
C ALA A 37 -5.32 9.12 -7.88
N PRO A 38 -4.74 7.91 -7.96
CA PRO A 38 -3.42 7.72 -8.54
C PRO A 38 -3.40 8.12 -10.02
N TYR A 39 -2.31 8.77 -10.44
CA TYR A 39 -2.11 9.14 -11.84
C TYR A 39 -1.92 7.90 -12.71
N VAL A 40 -2.83 7.69 -13.67
CA VAL A 40 -2.72 6.62 -14.66
C VAL A 40 -1.85 7.10 -15.82
N ARG A 41 -0.74 6.41 -16.06
CA ARG A 41 0.08 6.62 -17.25
C ARG A 41 -0.69 6.15 -18.48
N THR A 42 -0.87 7.03 -19.47
CA THR A 42 -1.44 6.70 -20.78
C THR A 42 -0.51 5.82 -21.62
N ALA A 43 0.81 5.94 -21.39
CA ALA A 43 1.80 5.11 -22.06
C ALA A 43 1.92 3.72 -21.40
N PRO A 44 2.19 2.67 -22.19
CA PRO A 44 2.42 1.33 -21.66
C PRO A 44 3.60 1.31 -20.69
N LYS A 45 3.52 0.47 -19.65
CA LYS A 45 4.64 0.20 -18.75
C LYS A 45 5.78 -0.44 -19.55
N ILE A 46 6.85 0.32 -19.73
CA ILE A 46 8.04 -0.20 -20.40
C ILE A 46 8.79 -1.15 -19.47
N GLY A 47 9.12 -2.34 -19.97
CA GLY A 47 9.87 -3.31 -19.20
C GLY A 47 11.32 -2.87 -19.03
N ARG A 48 11.94 -3.29 -17.92
CA ARG A 48 13.32 -2.94 -17.58
C ARG A 48 14.34 -3.37 -18.66
N ASN A 49 14.03 -4.41 -19.44
CA ASN A 49 14.89 -4.91 -20.52
C ASN A 49 14.50 -4.42 -21.93
N ASP A 50 13.38 -3.72 -22.08
CA ASP A 50 12.90 -3.22 -23.38
C ASP A 50 13.82 -2.13 -23.95
N PRO A 51 13.82 -1.92 -25.28
CA PRO A 51 14.56 -0.82 -25.90
C PRO A 51 14.09 0.53 -25.35
N CYS A 52 15.05 1.41 -25.04
CA CYS A 52 14.74 2.75 -24.55
C CYS A 52 13.95 3.56 -25.60
N PRO A 53 12.84 4.21 -25.22
CA PRO A 53 12.03 5.03 -26.13
C PRO A 53 12.74 6.35 -26.49
N CYS A 54 13.82 6.67 -25.79
CA CYS A 54 14.70 7.81 -26.06
C CYS A 54 15.57 7.67 -27.31
N GLY A 55 15.54 6.52 -28.00
CA GLY A 55 16.33 6.29 -29.21
C GLY A 55 17.81 5.99 -28.97
N SER A 56 18.23 5.73 -27.73
CA SER A 56 19.64 5.48 -27.40
C SER A 56 20.18 4.11 -27.84
N GLY A 57 19.31 3.22 -28.34
CA GLY A 57 19.66 1.84 -28.69
C GLY A 57 20.01 0.94 -27.49
N LYS A 58 19.94 1.47 -26.26
CA LYS A 58 20.22 0.74 -25.02
C LYS A 58 18.93 0.24 -24.38
N LYS A 59 19.02 -0.80 -23.55
CA LYS A 59 17.89 -1.26 -22.71
C LYS A 59 17.47 -0.14 -21.75
N TYR A 60 16.18 -0.02 -21.46
CA TYR A 60 15.61 1.00 -20.56
C TYR A 60 16.39 1.08 -19.24
N LYS A 61 16.76 -0.08 -18.67
CA LYS A 61 17.55 -0.15 -17.43
C LYS A 61 18.94 0.48 -17.47
N LYS A 62 19.53 0.59 -18.65
CA LYS A 62 20.88 1.13 -18.87
C LYS A 62 20.82 2.60 -19.32
N CYS A 63 19.62 3.18 -19.40
CA CYS A 63 19.41 4.53 -19.93
C CYS A 63 18.65 5.45 -18.97
N HIS A 64 17.50 5.03 -18.43
CA HIS A 64 16.66 5.86 -17.53
C HIS A 64 16.45 5.28 -16.14
N ASP A 65 16.78 4.01 -15.92
CA ASP A 65 16.69 3.33 -14.62
C ASP A 65 18.05 3.28 -13.88
N ALA A 66 19.04 4.04 -14.38
CA ALA A 66 20.43 4.03 -13.93
C ALA A 66 20.61 4.77 -12.60
#